data_AF-A0A535IWV4-F1
#
_entry.id   AF-A0A535IWV4-F1
#
_cell.length_a   1.000
_cell.length_b   1.000
_cell.length_c   1.000
_cell.angle_alpha   90.00
_cell.angle_beta   90.00
_cell.angle_gamma   90.00
#
_symmetry.space_group_name_H-M   'P 1'
#
loop_
_entity.id
_entity.type
_entity.pdbx_description
1 polymer ?
#
loop_
_entity_poly.entity_id
_entity_poly.type
_entity_poly.pdbx_seq_one_letter_code
_entity_poly.pdbx_strand_id
1 'polypeptide(L)'
;MTPAARLLAEDAEGRREAVAILRGGGVVALPTDTVYGIAVALATPAGVERLFDVKERPPDKAIMVLVDDIAQVADLVELPAAAAALASLWPGGLTLVLPLRPAAPLPRALTAGTATLGVRIPDHPVPRHLARGVGPLPTTSANRSG
;
A
#
# COMPACT_ATOMS: atom_id res chain seq x y z
N MET A 1 -25.56 3.05 8.53
CA MET A 1 -24.89 4.32 8.84
C MET A 1 -23.48 4.25 8.26
N THR A 2 -23.13 5.11 7.32
CA THR A 2 -21.73 5.26 6.89
C THR A 2 -20.95 5.76 8.11
N PRO A 3 -19.87 5.09 8.55
CA PRO A 3 -19.07 5.63 9.64
C PRO A 3 -18.61 7.03 9.23
N ALA A 4 -18.81 8.01 10.12
CA ALA A 4 -18.28 9.35 9.88
C ALA A 4 -16.75 9.26 9.78
N ALA A 5 -16.17 9.82 8.73
CA ALA A 5 -14.73 9.95 8.64
C ALA A 5 -14.23 10.78 9.83
N ARG A 6 -13.16 10.33 10.48
CA ARG A 6 -12.50 11.05 11.58
C ARG A 6 -11.07 11.36 11.23
N LEU A 7 -10.60 12.53 11.65
CA LEU A 7 -9.21 12.95 11.47
C LEU A 7 -8.39 12.45 12.66
N LEU A 8 -7.26 11.83 12.36
CA LEU A 8 -6.26 11.44 13.34
C LEU A 8 -5.10 12.43 13.26
N ALA A 9 -4.54 12.81 14.40
CA ALA A 9 -3.35 13.63 14.43
C ALA A 9 -2.16 12.89 13.80
N GLU A 10 -1.24 13.61 13.17
CA GLU A 10 -0.04 13.00 12.58
C GLU A 10 1.08 12.73 13.62
N ASP A 11 0.69 12.37 14.83
CA ASP A 11 1.59 12.05 15.93
C ASP A 11 1.70 10.53 16.15
N ALA A 12 2.42 10.13 17.20
CA ALA A 12 2.62 8.73 17.51
C ALA A 12 1.31 8.01 17.89
N GLU A 13 0.35 8.70 18.51
CA GLU A 13 -0.93 8.10 18.91
C GLU A 13 -1.84 7.93 17.69
N GLY A 14 -1.99 8.96 16.86
CA GLY A 14 -2.80 8.86 15.65
C GLY A 14 -2.26 7.81 14.67
N ARG A 15 -0.94 7.61 14.60
CA ARG A 15 -0.34 6.52 13.81
C ARG A 15 -0.63 5.14 14.41
N ARG A 16 -0.58 4.97 15.74
CA ARG A 16 -0.98 3.72 16.42
C ARG A 16 -2.45 3.40 16.18
N GLU A 17 -3.30 4.41 16.29
CA GLU A 17 -4.73 4.27 16.05
C GLU A 17 -5.04 3.92 14.59
N ALA A 18 -4.34 4.53 13.62
CA ALA A 18 -4.46 4.17 12.21
C ALA A 18 -4.05 2.70 11.95
N VAL A 19 -2.99 2.21 12.60
CA VAL A 19 -2.60 0.79 12.54
C VAL A 19 -3.70 -0.11 13.11
N ALA A 20 -4.32 0.27 14.23
CA ALA A 20 -5.43 -0.49 14.80
C ALA A 20 -6.65 -0.54 13.86
N ILE A 21 -7.00 0.58 13.22
CA ILE A 21 -8.07 0.65 12.21
C ILE A 21 -7.78 -0.30 11.04
N LEU A 22 -6.56 -0.26 10.49
CA LEU A 22 -6.14 -1.12 9.39
C LEU A 22 -6.21 -2.61 9.76
N ARG A 23 -5.75 -2.97 10.97
CA ARG A 23 -5.85 -4.35 11.49
C ARG A 23 -7.29 -4.81 11.72
N GLY A 24 -8.21 -3.87 12.01
CA GLY A 24 -9.65 -4.13 12.09
C GLY A 24 -10.35 -4.21 10.72
N GLY A 25 -9.60 -4.17 9.60
CA GLY A 25 -10.14 -4.16 8.25
C GLY A 25 -10.70 -2.81 7.80
N GLY A 26 -10.45 -1.75 8.55
CA GLY A 26 -10.82 -0.39 8.18
C GLY A 26 -9.98 0.16 7.02
N VAL A 27 -10.43 1.29 6.50
CA VAL A 27 -9.77 2.01 5.40
C VAL A 27 -9.17 3.30 5.96
N VAL A 28 -7.94 3.62 5.56
CA VAL A 28 -7.24 4.84 5.98
C VAL A 28 -6.91 5.68 4.76
N ALA A 29 -7.33 6.94 4.76
CA ALA A 29 -6.75 7.96 3.88
C ALA A 29 -5.49 8.52 4.56
N LEU A 30 -4.36 8.57 3.86
CA LEU A 30 -3.08 8.99 4.43
C LEU A 30 -2.32 9.95 3.49
N PRO A 31 -1.53 10.87 4.05
CA PRO A 31 -0.56 11.62 3.27
C PRO A 31 0.58 10.72 2.78
N THR A 32 1.15 11.06 1.63
CA THR A 32 2.44 10.54 1.16
C THR A 32 3.29 11.71 0.68
N ASP A 33 4.54 11.44 0.33
CA ASP A 33 5.49 12.38 -0.29
C ASP A 33 5.10 12.80 -1.72
N THR A 34 4.02 12.24 -2.30
CA THR A 34 3.50 12.67 -3.62
C THR A 34 2.06 13.19 -3.57
N VAL A 35 1.11 12.36 -3.13
CA VAL A 35 -0.33 12.66 -3.11
C VAL A 35 -1.00 11.88 -1.98
N TYR A 36 -2.20 12.26 -1.58
CA TYR A 36 -2.96 11.45 -0.62
C TYR A 36 -3.32 10.10 -1.22
N GLY A 37 -3.17 9.05 -0.41
CA GLY A 37 -3.53 7.67 -0.74
C GLY A 37 -4.68 7.15 0.12
N ILE A 38 -5.38 6.15 -0.38
CA ILE A 38 -6.28 5.28 0.38
C ILE A 38 -5.59 3.94 0.52
N ALA A 39 -5.43 3.46 1.76
CA ALA A 39 -4.80 2.19 2.06
C ALA A 39 -5.66 1.29 2.96
N VAL A 40 -5.38 0.00 2.85
CA VAL A 40 -6.00 -1.10 3.62
C VAL A 40 -4.91 -2.10 4.01
N ALA A 41 -5.17 -2.95 5.00
CA ALA A 41 -4.24 -4.02 5.36
C ALA A 41 -4.50 -5.29 4.53
N LEU A 42 -3.42 -5.93 4.06
CA LEU A 42 -3.48 -7.24 3.38
C LEU A 42 -4.03 -8.36 4.27
N ALA A 43 -3.69 -8.32 5.56
CA ALA A 43 -4.05 -9.36 6.51
C ALA A 43 -5.56 -9.48 6.77
N THR A 44 -6.37 -8.53 6.26
CA THR A 44 -7.81 -8.54 6.43
C THR A 44 -8.50 -8.61 5.06
N PRO A 45 -9.11 -9.75 4.67
CA PRO A 45 -9.76 -9.90 3.36
C PRO A 45 -10.78 -8.79 3.06
N ALA A 46 -11.58 -8.41 4.06
CA ALA A 46 -12.56 -7.34 3.96
C ALA A 46 -11.95 -5.96 3.62
N GLY A 47 -10.67 -5.73 3.93
CA GLY A 47 -9.97 -4.50 3.58
C GLY A 47 -9.70 -4.40 2.07
N VAL A 48 -9.22 -5.48 1.46
CA VAL A 48 -8.93 -5.51 0.01
C VAL A 48 -10.21 -5.36 -0.79
N GLU A 49 -11.29 -6.05 -0.42
CA GLU A 49 -12.61 -5.90 -1.04
C GLU A 49 -13.11 -4.45 -0.96
N ARG A 50 -13.05 -3.83 0.22
CA ARG A 50 -13.41 -2.41 0.41
C ARG A 50 -12.59 -1.46 -0.44
N LEU A 51 -11.31 -1.74 -0.68
CA LEU A 51 -10.48 -0.89 -1.53
C LEU A 51 -10.97 -0.87 -2.98
N PHE A 52 -11.42 -2.02 -3.49
CA PHE A 52 -12.04 -2.12 -4.81
C PHE A 52 -13.42 -1.46 -4.85
N ASP A 53 -14.24 -1.68 -3.81
CA ASP A 53 -15.58 -1.08 -3.69
C ASP A 53 -15.52 0.46 -3.65
N VAL A 54 -14.65 1.03 -2.81
CA VAL A 54 -14.49 2.49 -2.63
C VAL A 54 -14.03 3.16 -3.92
N LYS A 55 -13.32 2.45 -4.79
CA LYS A 55 -12.74 3.02 -6.00
C LYS A 55 -13.53 2.71 -7.27
N GLU A 56 -14.61 1.93 -7.16
CA GLU A 56 -15.38 1.40 -8.30
C GLU A 56 -14.43 0.87 -9.40
N ARG A 57 -13.31 0.26 -8.97
CA ARG A 57 -12.18 0.06 -9.85
C ARG A 57 -12.38 -1.27 -10.59
N PRO A 58 -12.27 -1.29 -11.93
CA PRO A 58 -12.29 -2.53 -12.66
C PRO A 58 -11.21 -3.50 -12.14
N PRO A 59 -11.53 -4.80 -11.97
CA PRO A 59 -10.62 -5.79 -11.37
C PRO A 59 -9.39 -6.08 -12.22
N ASP A 60 -9.34 -5.59 -13.46
CA ASP A 60 -8.21 -5.68 -14.39
C ASP A 60 -7.11 -4.63 -14.11
N LYS A 61 -7.32 -3.69 -13.18
CA LYS A 61 -6.34 -2.68 -12.81
C LYS A 61 -5.59 -3.06 -11.54
N ALA A 62 -4.33 -3.47 -11.69
CA ALA A 62 -3.42 -3.73 -10.59
C ALA A 62 -3.30 -2.54 -9.62
N ILE A 63 -3.05 -2.86 -8.35
CA ILE A 63 -2.86 -1.93 -7.23
C ILE A 63 -1.41 -2.05 -6.76
N MET A 64 -0.74 -0.90 -6.65
CA MET A 64 0.61 -0.84 -6.09
C MET A 64 0.58 -0.94 -4.56
N VAL A 65 1.70 -1.34 -3.98
CA VAL A 65 1.87 -1.37 -2.52
C VAL A 65 2.90 -0.33 -2.09
N LEU A 66 2.60 0.36 -0.98
CA LEU A 66 3.60 1.09 -0.20
C LEU A 66 4.20 0.14 0.83
N VAL A 67 5.52 0.19 0.99
CA VAL A 67 6.24 -0.62 1.97
C VAL A 67 7.15 0.25 2.82
N ASP A 68 7.57 -0.24 3.98
CA ASP A 68 8.44 0.52 4.86
C ASP A 68 9.90 0.53 4.42
N ASP A 69 10.42 -0.63 4.02
CA ASP A 69 11.84 -0.84 3.82
C ASP A 69 12.13 -1.90 2.75
N ILE A 70 13.41 -2.11 2.49
CA ILE A 70 13.88 -3.06 1.48
C ILE A 70 13.61 -4.53 1.88
N ALA A 71 13.44 -4.83 3.17
CA ALA A 71 13.11 -6.18 3.62
C ALA A 71 11.69 -6.54 3.19
N GLN A 72 10.73 -5.63 3.38
CA GLN A 72 9.37 -5.82 2.85
C GLN A 72 9.33 -5.87 1.31
N VAL A 73 10.19 -5.13 0.61
CA VAL A 73 10.33 -5.29 -0.86
C VAL A 73 10.77 -6.72 -1.20
N ALA A 74 11.81 -7.21 -0.52
CA ALA A 74 12.40 -8.51 -0.77
C ALA A 74 11.44 -9.68 -0.50
N ASP A 75 10.47 -9.52 0.40
CA ASP A 75 9.42 -10.52 0.66
C ASP A 75 8.39 -10.63 -0.48
N LEU A 76 8.19 -9.56 -1.25
CA LEU A 76 7.14 -9.49 -2.28
C LEU A 76 7.65 -9.74 -3.69
N VAL A 77 8.80 -9.16 -4.02
CA VAL A 77 9.28 -9.07 -5.40
C VAL A 77 10.76 -9.41 -5.49
N GLU A 78 11.17 -9.83 -6.68
CA GLU A 78 12.57 -9.93 -7.04
C GLU A 78 13.08 -8.55 -7.45
N LEU A 79 14.28 -8.19 -7.01
CA LEU A 79 14.96 -6.97 -7.43
C LEU A 79 16.11 -7.34 -8.39
N PRO A 80 15.90 -7.30 -9.71
CA PRO A 80 16.96 -7.59 -10.67
C PRO A 80 18.09 -6.58 -10.55
N ALA A 81 19.31 -7.00 -10.89
CA ALA A 81 20.48 -6.11 -10.90
C ALA A 81 20.25 -4.84 -11.73
N ALA A 82 19.52 -4.95 -12.85
CA ALA A 82 19.14 -3.83 -13.72
C ALA A 82 18.27 -2.77 -13.01
N ALA A 83 17.51 -3.15 -11.98
CA ALA A 83 16.64 -2.24 -11.22
C ALA A 83 17.35 -1.60 -10.01
N ALA A 84 18.53 -2.10 -9.61
CA ALA A 84 19.21 -1.66 -8.39
C ALA A 84 19.58 -0.16 -8.43
N ALA A 85 20.02 0.35 -9.58
CA ALA A 85 20.36 1.76 -9.74
C ALA A 85 19.14 2.69 -9.66
N LEU A 86 17.94 2.20 -10.00
CA LEU A 86 16.70 2.95 -9.82
C LEU A 86 16.19 2.83 -8.39
N ALA A 87 16.30 1.65 -7.79
CA ALA A 87 15.90 1.39 -6.41
C ALA A 87 16.70 2.22 -5.39
N SER A 88 17.89 2.71 -5.74
CA SER A 88 18.64 3.67 -4.89
C SER A 88 17.97 5.04 -4.77
N LEU A 89 16.97 5.34 -5.61
CA LEU A 89 16.12 6.53 -5.49
C LEU A 89 14.98 6.36 -4.47
N TRP A 90 14.89 5.18 -3.83
CA TRP A 90 14.07 4.99 -2.65
C TRP A 90 14.83 5.34 -1.37
N PRO A 91 14.16 5.93 -0.35
CA PRO A 91 12.76 6.33 -0.32
C PRO A 91 12.43 7.53 -1.22
N GLY A 92 11.22 7.58 -1.78
CA GLY A 92 10.75 8.73 -2.57
C GLY A 92 9.61 8.41 -3.53
N GLY A 93 9.40 9.30 -4.50
CA GLY A 93 8.30 9.27 -5.47
C GLY A 93 8.30 8.11 -6.49
N LEU A 94 9.37 7.31 -6.52
CA LEU A 94 9.53 6.25 -7.52
C LEU A 94 8.67 5.03 -7.18
N THR A 95 7.95 4.47 -8.16
CA THR A 95 7.34 3.14 -8.07
C THR A 95 8.00 2.25 -9.11
N LEU A 96 8.50 1.08 -8.71
CA LEU A 96 9.05 0.08 -9.62
C LEU A 96 8.05 -1.07 -9.77
N VAL A 97 7.81 -1.46 -11.02
CA VAL A 97 7.04 -2.67 -11.35
C VAL A 97 8.03 -3.82 -11.47
N LEU A 98 7.97 -4.75 -10.53
CA LEU A 98 8.97 -5.81 -10.36
C LEU A 98 8.33 -7.20 -10.42
N PRO A 99 9.09 -8.25 -10.82
CA PRO A 99 8.59 -9.63 -10.81
C PRO A 99 8.16 -10.05 -9.41
N LEU A 100 6.97 -10.64 -9.30
CA LEU A 100 6.46 -11.19 -8.04
C LEU A 100 7.25 -12.44 -7.65
N ARG A 101 7.52 -12.59 -6.36
CA ARG A 101 7.98 -13.88 -5.84
C ARG A 101 6.84 -14.88 -5.80
N PRO A 102 7.09 -16.17 -6.11
CA PRO A 102 6.05 -17.21 -6.05
C PRO A 102 5.38 -17.35 -4.67
N ALA A 103 6.11 -17.04 -3.59
CA ALA A 103 5.64 -17.13 -2.20
C ALA A 103 5.14 -15.79 -1.62
N ALA A 104 4.98 -14.76 -2.45
CA ALA A 104 4.53 -13.45 -1.97
C ALA A 104 3.14 -13.54 -1.33
N PRO A 105 2.93 -13.05 -0.09
CA PRO A 105 1.66 -13.16 0.64
C PRO A 105 0.64 -12.13 0.16
N LEU A 106 0.30 -12.15 -1.14
CA LEU A 106 -0.59 -11.19 -1.79
C LEU A 106 -1.81 -11.87 -2.43
N PRO A 107 -3.02 -11.34 -2.22
CA PRO A 107 -4.18 -11.75 -3.00
C PRO A 107 -3.97 -11.48 -4.49
N ARG A 108 -4.30 -12.46 -5.34
CA ARG A 108 -4.21 -12.35 -6.81
C ARG A 108 -4.97 -11.15 -7.39
N ALA A 109 -6.03 -10.71 -6.70
CA ALA A 109 -6.80 -9.53 -7.09
C ALA A 109 -5.95 -8.24 -7.16
N LEU A 110 -4.93 -8.10 -6.31
CA LEU A 110 -4.08 -6.90 -6.30
C LEU A 110 -3.20 -6.77 -7.54
N THR A 111 -2.83 -7.89 -8.15
CA THR A 111 -1.96 -7.92 -9.31
C THR A 111 -2.76 -7.96 -10.61
N ALA A 112 -4.09 -7.97 -10.53
CA ALA A 112 -4.97 -8.25 -11.68
C ALA A 112 -4.57 -9.54 -12.43
N GLY A 113 -3.99 -10.52 -11.70
CA GLY A 113 -3.51 -11.77 -12.27
C GLY A 113 -2.19 -11.69 -13.05
N THR A 114 -1.48 -10.56 -13.03
CA THR A 114 -0.13 -10.45 -13.62
C THR A 114 0.94 -11.08 -12.72
N ALA A 115 2.11 -11.33 -13.31
CA ALA A 115 3.30 -11.83 -12.62
C ALA A 115 4.18 -10.70 -12.05
N THR A 116 3.66 -9.47 -11.94
CA THR A 116 4.41 -8.29 -11.50
C THR A 116 3.63 -7.47 -10.48
N LEU A 117 4.35 -6.65 -9.71
CA LEU A 117 3.78 -5.76 -8.70
C LEU A 117 4.49 -4.41 -8.71
N GLY A 118 3.70 -3.33 -8.64
CA GLY A 118 4.21 -2.00 -8.35
C GLY A 118 4.52 -1.86 -6.86
N VAL A 119 5.78 -1.57 -6.52
CA VAL A 119 6.23 -1.38 -5.14
C VAL A 119 6.89 0.00 -5.02
N ARG A 120 6.70 0.66 -3.87
CA ARG A 120 7.34 1.93 -3.53
C ARG A 120 7.66 2.00 -2.04
N ILE A 121 8.85 2.52 -1.72
CA ILE A 121 9.21 2.98 -0.38
C ILE A 121 8.98 4.51 -0.35
N PRO A 122 7.89 5.02 0.25
CA PRO A 122 7.59 6.45 0.27
C PRO A 122 8.51 7.20 1.24
N ASP A 123 8.93 8.42 0.87
CA ASP A 123 9.65 9.33 1.77
C ASP A 123 8.70 10.11 2.69
N HIS A 124 7.79 9.40 3.36
CA HIS A 124 6.86 9.99 4.30
C HIS A 124 6.71 9.10 5.54
N PRO A 125 6.82 9.65 6.77
CA PRO A 125 6.87 8.84 7.97
C PRO A 125 5.55 8.10 8.28
N VAL A 126 4.40 8.63 7.85
CA VAL A 126 3.08 7.99 8.04
C VAL A 126 2.97 6.64 7.30
N PRO A 127 3.02 6.56 5.96
CA PRO A 127 2.89 5.29 5.25
C PRO A 127 3.94 4.27 5.69
N ARG A 128 5.18 4.73 5.96
CA ARG A 128 6.25 3.88 6.48
C ARG A 128 5.91 3.28 7.85
N HIS A 129 5.43 4.09 8.79
CA HIS A 129 5.00 3.59 10.11
C HIS A 129 3.83 2.61 10.01
N LEU A 130 2.83 2.92 9.19
CA LEU A 130 1.68 2.05 8.99
C LEU A 130 2.11 0.72 8.34
N ALA A 131 2.99 0.75 7.34
CA ALA A 131 3.50 -0.44 6.66
C ALA A 131 4.34 -1.33 7.59
N ARG A 132 5.13 -0.74 8.51
CA ARG A 132 5.76 -1.51 9.61
C ARG A 132 4.73 -2.22 10.48
N GLY A 133 3.62 -1.53 10.78
CA GLY A 133 2.60 -2.02 11.70
C GLY A 133 1.71 -3.13 11.13
N VAL A 134 1.44 -3.14 9.82
CA VAL A 134 0.48 -4.08 9.21
C VAL A 134 1.02 -4.86 8.01
N GLY A 135 2.28 -4.65 7.64
CA GLY A 135 2.85 -5.17 6.40
C GLY A 135 2.61 -4.23 5.21
N PRO A 136 2.92 -4.69 3.98
CA PRO A 136 2.72 -3.91 2.76
C PRO A 136 1.30 -3.35 2.64
N LEU A 137 1.20 -2.11 2.19
CA LEU A 137 -0.04 -1.35 2.12
C LEU A 137 -0.51 -1.19 0.67
N PRO A 138 -1.46 -2.00 0.19
CA PRO A 138 -2.19 -1.73 -1.05
C PRO A 138 -2.72 -0.30 -1.03
N THR A 139 -2.27 0.51 -1.98
CA THR A 139 -2.54 1.95 -1.97
C THR A 139 -2.89 2.45 -3.37
N THR A 140 -3.86 3.35 -3.43
CA THR A 140 -4.21 4.12 -4.62
C THR A 140 -4.54 5.56 -4.23
N SER A 141 -4.43 6.50 -5.16
CA SER A 141 -4.74 7.92 -4.91
C SER A 141 -6.14 8.13 -4.35
N ALA A 142 -6.32 9.09 -3.44
CA ALA A 142 -7.58 9.38 -2.75
C ALA A 142 -8.54 10.26 -3.58
N ASN A 143 -8.89 9.82 -4.79
CA ASN A 143 -9.82 10.50 -5.71
C ASN A 143 -10.86 9.53 -6.29
N ARG A 144 -11.96 10.06 -6.83
CA ARG A 144 -12.88 9.29 -7.69
C ARG A 144 -12.15 8.88 -8.97
N SER A 145 -12.43 7.68 -9.48
CA SER A 145 -11.88 7.21 -10.75
C SER A 145 -12.41 8.06 -11.91
N GLY A 146 -11.53 8.51 -12.81
CA GLY A 146 -11.83 9.43 -13.91
C GLY A 146 -10.82 10.56 -13.96
#